data_AF-A0A7V6HDY0-F1
#
_entry.id   AF-A0A7V6HDY0-F1
#
_cell.length_a   1.000
_cell.length_b   1.000
_cell.length_c   1.000
_cell.angle_alpha   90.00
_cell.angle_beta   90.00
_cell.angle_gamma   90.00
#
_symmetry.space_group_name_H-M   'P 1'
#
loop_
_entity.id
_entity.type
_entity.pdbx_description
1 polymer ?
#
loop_
_entity_poly.entity_id
_entity_poly.type
_entity_poly.pdbx_seq_one_letter_code
_entity_poly.pdbx_strand_id
1 'polypeptide(L)'
;MPCLYRTLCREAGEVFLNGPATLQPGTADAFTGTVNGTGTLILNAAMANATVAANVAIPDGANLVLGAHPLVTTSGTLFVPENGTVTFVPRPQPGYYVIATGAQVEAAAEDLAGWTVGDINPGAWGTSFSLVDGAFVLDVKARGLMVILR
;
A
#
# COMPACT_ATOMS: atom_id res chain seq x y z
N MET A 1 -11.13 16.71 22.95
CA MET A 1 -10.78 17.84 22.06
C MET A 1 -11.44 17.60 20.71
N PRO A 2 -12.17 18.55 20.11
CA PRO A 2 -12.89 18.31 18.87
C PRO A 2 -11.92 18.30 17.68
N CYS A 3 -11.97 17.25 16.84
CA CYS A 3 -11.19 17.16 15.61
C CYS A 3 -11.72 18.18 14.60
N LEU A 4 -10.82 18.96 13.99
CA LEU A 4 -11.17 19.90 12.92
C LEU A 4 -11.48 19.10 11.64
N TYR A 5 -12.55 19.48 10.95
CA TYR A 5 -12.95 18.92 9.65
C TYR A 5 -11.72 18.86 8.71
N ARG A 6 -11.39 17.67 8.17
CA ARG A 6 -10.28 17.37 7.23
C ARG A 6 -8.88 17.14 7.82
N THR A 7 -8.70 16.96 9.13
CA THR A 7 -7.40 16.53 9.68
C THR A 7 -7.59 15.43 10.72
N LEU A 8 -6.99 14.27 10.46
CA LEU A 8 -7.07 13.11 11.35
C LEU A 8 -6.00 13.19 12.43
N CYS A 9 -6.43 13.13 13.70
CA CYS A 9 -5.54 13.07 14.85
C CYS A 9 -5.09 11.62 15.13
N ARG A 10 -3.97 11.53 15.83
CA ARG A 10 -3.11 10.36 16.10
C ARG A 10 -3.71 9.16 16.87
N GLU A 11 -5.02 9.12 17.08
CA GLU A 11 -5.68 8.07 17.87
C GLU A 11 -6.60 7.20 17.01
N ALA A 12 -6.87 5.97 17.45
CA ALA A 12 -7.79 5.01 16.83
C ALA A 12 -9.20 5.57 16.71
N GLY A 13 -9.41 6.37 15.67
CA GLY A 13 -10.66 7.05 15.36
C GLY A 13 -11.41 6.37 14.22
N GLU A 14 -12.71 6.63 14.18
CA GLU A 14 -13.57 6.25 13.08
C GLU A 14 -13.85 7.48 12.20
N VAL A 15 -13.74 7.31 10.88
CA VAL A 15 -14.05 8.36 9.90
C VAL A 15 -15.13 7.86 8.98
N PHE A 16 -16.19 8.63 8.79
CA PHE A 16 -17.21 8.34 7.81
C PHE A 16 -17.01 9.19 6.55
N LEU A 17 -16.75 8.54 5.42
CA LEU A 17 -16.68 9.13 4.09
C LEU A 17 -17.96 8.81 3.34
N ASN A 18 -18.84 9.80 3.19
CA ASN A 18 -20.10 9.63 2.48
C ASN A 18 -20.03 10.29 1.09
N GLY A 19 -20.60 9.61 0.09
CA GLY A 19 -20.67 10.13 -1.28
C GLY A 19 -19.29 10.16 -1.96
N PRO A 20 -19.03 11.10 -2.90
CA PRO A 20 -17.78 11.16 -3.65
C PRO A 20 -16.62 11.77 -2.84
N ALA A 21 -16.68 11.69 -1.51
CA ALA A 21 -15.70 12.30 -0.63
C ALA A 21 -14.37 11.54 -0.70
N THR A 22 -13.30 12.29 -0.90
CA THR A 22 -11.93 11.77 -0.87
C THR A 22 -11.24 12.23 0.42
N LEU A 23 -10.65 11.29 1.14
CA LEU A 23 -9.81 11.57 2.30
C LEU A 23 -8.35 11.30 1.96
N GLN A 24 -7.48 12.27 2.23
CA GLN A 24 -6.04 12.10 2.12
C GLN A 24 -5.44 12.35 3.51
N PRO A 25 -4.87 11.33 4.17
CA PRO A 25 -4.16 11.54 5.42
C PRO A 25 -2.98 12.50 5.23
N GLY A 26 -2.73 13.35 6.23
CA GLY A 26 -1.55 14.23 6.25
C GLY A 26 -0.25 13.42 6.40
N THR A 27 0.89 14.07 6.14
CA THR A 27 2.23 13.46 6.14
C THR A 27 2.82 13.19 7.53
N ALA A 28 2.18 13.66 8.60
CA ALA A 28 2.83 13.75 9.91
C ALA A 28 2.64 12.53 10.82
N ASP A 29 1.63 11.68 10.59
CA ASP A 29 1.38 10.53 11.46
C ASP A 29 0.65 9.40 10.72
N ALA A 30 0.98 8.16 11.08
CA ALA A 30 0.32 7.00 10.55
C ALA A 30 -1.15 6.98 10.95
N PHE A 31 -2.06 7.03 9.98
CA PHE A 31 -3.46 6.77 10.26
C PHE A 31 -3.60 5.32 10.73
N THR A 32 -4.02 5.17 11.98
CA THR A 32 -4.36 3.90 12.61
C THR A 32 -5.81 4.06 13.07
N GLY A 33 -6.76 3.50 12.33
CA GLY A 33 -8.18 3.72 12.58
C GLY A 33 -9.06 3.06 11.53
N THR A 34 -10.37 3.24 11.65
CA THR A 34 -11.36 2.70 10.71
C THR A 34 -11.90 3.82 9.83
N VAL A 35 -11.90 3.61 8.51
CA VAL A 35 -12.58 4.52 7.56
C VAL A 35 -13.79 3.82 6.97
N ASN A 36 -14.98 4.28 7.30
CA ASN A 36 -16.27 3.74 6.89
C ASN A 36 -16.95 4.62 5.83
N GLY A 37 -17.93 4.05 5.13
CA GLY A 37 -18.76 4.76 4.14
C GLY A 37 -18.39 4.44 2.68
N THR A 38 -18.99 5.18 1.75
CA THR A 38 -18.93 4.93 0.30
C THR A 38 -17.88 5.75 -0.45
N GLY A 39 -17.13 6.61 0.26
CA GLY A 39 -16.07 7.42 -0.34
C GLY A 39 -14.78 6.66 -0.63
N THR A 40 -13.72 7.42 -0.94
CA THR A 40 -12.40 6.87 -1.26
C THR A 40 -11.33 7.43 -0.32
N LEU A 41 -10.57 6.55 0.28
CA LEU A 41 -9.36 6.89 1.02
C LEU A 41 -8.15 6.85 0.08
N ILE A 42 -7.33 7.90 0.11
CA ILE A 42 -6.06 7.92 -0.60
C ILE A 42 -4.98 7.28 0.28
N LEU A 43 -4.40 6.18 -0.19
CA LEU A 43 -3.27 5.53 0.47
C LEU A 43 -2.04 6.44 0.35
N ASN A 44 -1.51 6.88 1.48
CA ASN A 44 -0.25 7.64 1.53
C ASN A 44 0.84 6.83 2.26
N ALA A 45 2.08 7.30 2.14
CA ALA A 45 3.27 6.68 2.72
C ALA A 45 3.22 6.48 4.24
N ALA A 46 2.30 7.16 4.94
CA ALA A 46 2.24 7.14 6.40
C ALA A 46 1.33 6.02 6.94
N MET A 47 0.48 5.38 6.15
CA MET A 47 -0.46 4.39 6.70
C MET A 47 0.26 3.13 7.23
N ALA A 48 -0.17 2.60 8.37
CA ALA A 48 0.40 1.37 8.93
C ALA A 48 -0.71 0.47 9.48
N ASN A 49 -0.98 -0.64 8.79
CA ASN A 49 -1.97 -1.66 9.16
C ASN A 49 -3.38 -1.11 9.43
N ALA A 50 -3.85 -0.18 8.59
CA ALA A 50 -5.20 0.37 8.71
C ALA A 50 -6.25 -0.60 8.18
N THR A 51 -7.41 -0.67 8.83
CA THR A 51 -8.59 -1.39 8.31
C THR A 51 -9.62 -0.38 7.82
N VAL A 52 -10.10 -0.54 6.59
CA VAL A 52 -10.95 0.42 5.90
C VAL A 52 -12.17 -0.31 5.34
N ALA A 53 -13.37 0.21 5.54
CA ALA A 53 -14.57 -0.33 4.89
C ALA A 53 -14.89 0.34 3.54
N ALA A 54 -14.30 1.51 3.30
CA ALA A 54 -14.47 2.32 2.09
C ALA A 54 -13.51 1.90 0.95
N ASN A 55 -13.65 2.47 -0.24
CA ASN A 55 -12.66 2.24 -1.31
C ASN A 55 -11.30 2.85 -0.94
N VAL A 56 -10.22 2.27 -1.47
CA VAL A 56 -8.86 2.79 -1.28
C VAL A 56 -8.21 2.99 -2.63
N ALA A 57 -7.63 4.17 -2.87
CA ALA A 57 -6.88 4.45 -4.09
C ALA A 57 -5.43 4.85 -3.76
N ILE A 58 -4.50 4.28 -4.49
CA ILE A 58 -3.09 4.66 -4.45
C ILE A 58 -2.88 5.75 -5.52
N PRO A 59 -2.29 6.92 -5.19
CA PRO A 59 -1.96 7.93 -6.19
C PRO A 59 -0.91 7.42 -7.17
N ASP A 60 -1.05 7.78 -8.45
CA ASP A 60 -0.01 7.52 -9.43
C ASP A 60 1.31 8.21 -9.05
N GLY A 61 2.42 7.48 -9.15
CA GLY A 61 3.73 7.94 -8.71
C GLY A 61 3.90 8.00 -7.18
N ALA A 62 3.01 7.39 -6.39
CA ALA A 62 3.14 7.36 -4.94
C ALA A 62 4.43 6.65 -4.50
N ASN A 63 5.04 7.16 -3.43
CA ASN A 63 6.09 6.46 -2.70
C ASN A 63 5.52 5.87 -1.40
N LEU A 64 5.37 4.55 -1.34
CA LEU A 64 4.83 3.83 -0.20
C LEU A 64 5.96 3.33 0.69
N VAL A 65 5.99 3.79 1.95
CA VAL A 65 7.01 3.39 2.92
C VAL A 65 6.48 2.25 3.78
N LEU A 66 7.02 1.04 3.59
CA LEU A 66 6.65 -0.18 4.29
C LEU A 66 7.49 -0.36 5.56
N GLY A 67 6.91 -0.03 6.71
CA GLY A 67 7.42 -0.46 8.02
C GLY A 67 6.67 -1.66 8.63
N ALA A 68 5.39 -1.79 8.29
CA ALA A 68 4.54 -2.93 8.60
C ALA A 68 3.68 -3.23 7.37
N HIS A 69 3.36 -4.49 7.14
CA HIS A 69 2.61 -4.93 5.95
C HIS A 69 1.52 -5.94 6.33
N PRO A 70 0.29 -5.81 5.79
CA PRO A 70 -0.14 -4.79 4.81
C PRO A 70 -0.26 -3.38 5.41
N LEU A 71 -0.08 -2.35 4.57
CA LEU A 71 -0.31 -0.95 4.95
C LEU A 71 -1.79 -0.70 5.21
N VAL A 72 -2.65 -1.32 4.40
CA VAL A 72 -4.09 -1.16 4.45
C VAL A 72 -4.79 -2.46 4.06
N THR A 73 -5.84 -2.79 4.78
CA THR A 73 -6.82 -3.80 4.42
C THR A 73 -8.15 -3.08 4.20
N THR A 74 -8.70 -3.16 3.00
CA THR A 74 -10.04 -2.65 2.70
C THR A 74 -11.06 -3.74 2.40
N SER A 75 -12.30 -3.57 2.88
CA SER A 75 -13.45 -4.35 2.39
C SER A 75 -14.10 -3.76 1.12
N GLY A 76 -13.60 -2.63 0.63
CA GLY A 76 -13.98 -2.03 -0.65
C GLY A 76 -13.03 -2.42 -1.79
N THR A 77 -13.07 -1.64 -2.88
CA THR A 77 -12.14 -1.78 -4.00
C THR A 77 -10.81 -1.09 -3.69
N LEU A 78 -9.71 -1.78 -3.94
CA LEU A 78 -8.37 -1.21 -3.98
C LEU A 78 -8.00 -0.83 -5.42
N PHE A 79 -7.70 0.44 -5.66
CA PHE A 79 -7.23 0.95 -6.95
C PHE A 79 -5.72 1.11 -6.94
N VAL A 80 -5.04 0.41 -7.86
CA VAL A 80 -3.59 0.40 -8.02
C VAL A 80 -3.21 1.13 -9.32
N PRO A 81 -2.40 2.19 -9.27
CA PRO A 81 -1.98 2.94 -10.45
C PRO A 81 -0.89 2.19 -11.22
N GLU A 82 -0.58 2.68 -12.41
CA GLU A 82 0.47 2.15 -13.28
C GLU A 82 1.87 2.32 -12.65
N ASN A 83 2.11 3.46 -12.00
CA ASN A 83 3.43 3.81 -11.49
C ASN A 83 3.44 4.00 -9.98
N GLY A 84 4.57 3.61 -9.37
CA GLY A 84 4.80 3.84 -7.95
C GLY A 84 6.16 3.35 -7.50
N THR A 85 6.51 3.68 -6.27
CA THR A 85 7.74 3.22 -5.61
C THR A 85 7.38 2.65 -4.25
N VAL A 86 7.97 1.50 -3.92
CA VAL A 86 7.92 0.92 -2.58
C VAL A 86 9.28 1.05 -1.93
N THR A 87 9.31 1.66 -0.74
CA THR A 87 10.49 1.85 0.09
C THR A 87 10.30 1.06 1.37
N PHE A 88 11.29 0.31 1.85
CA PHE A 88 11.14 -0.53 3.04
C PHE A 88 11.99 -0.02 4.18
N VAL A 89 11.41 -0.03 5.39
CA VAL A 89 12.11 0.32 6.61
C VAL A 89 11.76 -0.72 7.69
N PRO A 90 12.62 -1.73 7.95
CA PRO A 90 13.97 -1.94 7.42
C PRO A 90 14.01 -2.57 6.01
N ARG A 91 15.19 -2.53 5.36
CA ARG A 91 15.45 -3.10 4.01
C ARG A 91 14.84 -4.51 3.85
N PRO A 92 14.21 -4.84 2.69
CA PRO A 92 13.51 -6.11 2.54
C PRO A 92 14.49 -7.27 2.34
N GLN A 93 14.06 -8.47 2.69
CA GLN A 93 14.74 -9.73 2.37
C GLN A 93 14.00 -10.42 1.21
N PRO A 94 14.54 -11.50 0.62
CA PRO A 94 13.76 -12.34 -0.28
C PRO A 94 12.50 -12.84 0.38
N GLY A 95 11.39 -12.73 -0.34
CA GLY A 95 10.08 -13.09 0.20
C GLY A 95 8.94 -12.47 -0.56
N TYR A 96 7.75 -12.77 -0.08
CA TYR A 96 6.49 -12.31 -0.63
C TYR A 96 5.84 -11.32 0.33
N TYR A 97 5.58 -10.11 -0.14
CA TYR A 97 5.11 -8.98 0.65
C TYR A 97 3.76 -8.50 0.18
N VAL A 98 2.78 -8.49 1.08
CA VAL A 98 1.45 -7.94 0.81
C VAL A 98 1.46 -6.46 1.13
N ILE A 99 1.32 -5.60 0.13
CA ILE A 99 1.38 -4.14 0.30
C ILE A 99 0.04 -3.61 0.80
N ALA A 100 -1.03 -4.01 0.13
CA ALA A 100 -2.40 -3.63 0.43
C ALA A 100 -3.36 -4.75 0.00
N THR A 101 -4.50 -4.86 0.68
CA THR A 101 -5.55 -5.82 0.34
C THR A 101 -6.88 -5.12 0.17
N GLY A 102 -7.68 -5.57 -0.79
CA GLY A 102 -9.05 -5.14 -1.03
C GLY A 102 -9.99 -6.33 -1.21
N ALA A 103 -11.29 -6.13 -1.01
CA ALA A 103 -12.28 -7.15 -1.38
C ALA A 103 -12.33 -7.34 -2.90
N GLN A 104 -12.03 -6.28 -3.65
CA GLN A 104 -11.73 -6.28 -5.08
C GLN A 104 -10.47 -5.45 -5.31
N VAL A 105 -9.74 -5.73 -6.40
CA VAL A 105 -8.58 -4.91 -6.80
C VAL A 105 -8.69 -4.59 -8.28
N GLU A 106 -8.50 -3.32 -8.60
CA GLU A 106 -8.47 -2.80 -9.96
C GLU A 106 -7.10 -2.16 -10.20
N ALA A 107 -6.40 -2.58 -11.25
CA ALA A 107 -5.17 -1.93 -11.69
C ALA A 107 -5.43 -1.04 -12.90
N ALA A 108 -4.73 0.09 -12.96
CA ALA A 108 -4.73 0.97 -14.13
C ALA A 108 -3.98 0.37 -15.33
N ALA A 109 -3.12 -0.63 -15.10
CA ALA A 109 -2.36 -1.34 -16.12
C ALA A 109 -2.43 -2.86 -15.92
N GLU A 110 -2.35 -3.63 -17.00
CA GLU A 110 -2.33 -5.10 -16.95
C GLU A 110 -1.03 -5.62 -16.33
N ASP A 111 0.10 -4.96 -16.60
CA ASP A 111 1.40 -5.22 -16.01
C ASP A 111 1.84 -4.07 -15.09
N LEU A 112 2.24 -4.40 -13.86
CA LEU A 112 2.70 -3.41 -12.88
C LEU A 112 4.20 -3.12 -13.06
N ALA A 113 4.66 -2.99 -14.31
CA ALA A 113 6.06 -2.80 -14.65
C ALA A 113 6.59 -1.39 -14.29
N GLY A 114 5.69 -0.41 -14.17
CA GLY A 114 5.99 0.95 -13.70
C GLY A 114 6.30 1.04 -12.20
N TRP A 115 6.12 -0.05 -11.45
CA TRP A 115 6.41 -0.12 -10.03
C TRP A 115 7.86 -0.52 -9.74
N THR A 116 8.48 0.18 -8.80
CA THR A 116 9.90 -0.04 -8.43
C THR A 116 10.07 -0.17 -6.91
N VAL A 117 11.23 -0.70 -6.51
CA VAL A 117 11.64 -0.75 -5.10
C VAL A 117 12.82 0.20 -4.88
N GLY A 118 12.64 1.22 -4.05
CA GLY A 118 13.62 2.32 -3.91
C GLY A 118 14.95 1.91 -3.25
N ASP A 119 14.90 0.98 -2.28
CA ASP A 119 16.05 0.67 -1.41
C ASP A 119 16.73 -0.69 -1.70
N ILE A 120 16.53 -1.24 -2.91
CA ILE A 120 17.07 -2.55 -3.27
C ILE A 120 18.32 -2.42 -4.14
N ASN A 121 19.27 -3.36 -3.98
CA ASN A 121 20.37 -3.52 -4.94
C ASN A 121 19.87 -4.35 -6.14
N PRO A 122 19.64 -3.76 -7.33
CA PRO A 122 19.09 -4.47 -8.48
C PRO A 122 20.03 -5.54 -9.05
N GLY A 123 21.32 -5.49 -8.69
CA GLY A 123 22.30 -6.51 -9.05
C GLY A 123 22.20 -7.79 -8.21
N ALA A 124 21.63 -7.71 -7.00
CA ALA A 124 21.51 -8.83 -6.08
C ALA A 124 20.09 -9.42 -6.01
N TRP A 125 19.08 -8.64 -6.41
CA TRP A 125 17.68 -9.00 -6.21
C TRP A 125 16.85 -8.75 -7.48
N GLY A 126 15.87 -9.61 -7.72
CA GLY A 126 14.80 -9.41 -8.69
C GLY A 126 13.51 -9.06 -7.94
N THR A 127 12.72 -8.16 -8.51
CA THR A 127 11.44 -7.72 -7.92
C THR A 127 10.36 -7.80 -8.96
N SER A 128 9.17 -8.25 -8.56
CA SER A 128 7.99 -8.23 -9.42
C SER A 128 6.76 -7.86 -8.60
N PHE A 129 5.95 -6.96 -9.15
CA PHE A 129 4.68 -6.55 -8.59
C PHE A 129 3.55 -7.29 -9.29
N SER A 130 2.53 -7.69 -8.55
CA SER A 130 1.36 -8.36 -9.11
C SER A 130 0.12 -8.14 -8.25
N LEU A 131 -1.03 -8.52 -8.82
CA LEU A 131 -2.28 -8.64 -8.09
C LEU A 131 -2.60 -10.12 -7.88
N VAL A 132 -2.83 -10.53 -6.64
CA VAL A 132 -3.12 -11.93 -6.27
C VAL A 132 -4.24 -11.96 -5.25
N ASP A 133 -5.36 -12.63 -5.57
CA ASP A 133 -6.47 -12.88 -4.64
C ASP A 133 -6.96 -11.63 -3.88
N GLY A 134 -7.10 -10.50 -4.58
CA GLY A 134 -7.53 -9.25 -3.96
C GLY A 134 -6.41 -8.49 -3.22
N ALA A 135 -5.15 -8.86 -3.42
CA ALA A 135 -3.99 -8.19 -2.83
C ALA A 135 -3.08 -7.57 -3.89
N PHE A 136 -2.56 -6.38 -3.59
CA PHE A 136 -1.40 -5.81 -4.28
C PHE A 136 -0.13 -6.29 -3.57
N VAL A 137 0.73 -6.99 -4.31
CA VAL A 137 1.87 -7.71 -3.74
C VAL A 137 3.18 -7.40 -4.45
N LEU A 138 4.26 -7.62 -3.70
CA LEU A 138 5.64 -7.57 -4.19
C LEU A 138 6.35 -8.88 -3.85
N ASP A 139 6.88 -9.53 -4.88
CA ASP A 139 7.76 -10.70 -4.75
C ASP A 139 9.22 -10.23 -4.93
N VAL A 140 10.07 -10.52 -3.94
CA VAL A 140 11.50 -10.21 -3.92
C VAL A 140 12.29 -11.51 -3.97
N LYS A 141 13.12 -11.68 -4.99
CA LYS A 141 13.94 -12.89 -5.21
C LYS A 141 15.42 -12.58 -5.18
N ALA A 142 16.21 -13.50 -4.63
CA ALA A 142 17.67 -13.49 -4.81
C ALA A 142 18.01 -13.72 -6.30
N ARG A 143 18.80 -12.83 -6.90
CA ARG A 143 19.45 -13.10 -8.18
C ARG A 143 20.71 -13.91 -7.92
N GLY A 144 20.69 -15.20 -8.27
CA GLY A 144 21.89 -16.02 -8.38
C GLY A 144 22.25 -16.93 -7.19
N LEU A 145 21.39 -17.89 -6.83
CA LEU A 145 21.88 -19.11 -6.18
C LEU A 145 22.16 -20.17 -7.25
N MET A 146 23.37 -20.15 -7.83
CA MET A 146 23.86 -21.31 -8.59
C MET A 146 24.29 -22.36 -7.57
N VAL A 147 23.39 -23.31 -7.25
CA VAL A 147 23.74 -24.49 -6.46
C VAL A 147 24.56 -25.41 -7.35
N ILE A 148 25.89 -25.38 -7.21
CA ILE A 148 26.75 -26.43 -7.75
C ILE A 148 26.67 -27.60 -6.79
N LEU A 149 25.92 -28.64 -7.13
CA LEU A 149 26.07 -29.95 -6.53
C LEU A 149 27.38 -30.55 -7.07
N ARG A 150 28.34 -30.84 -6.19
CA ARG A 150 29.48 -31.72 -6.48
C ARG A 150 29.23 -33.08 -5.86
#